data_AF-A0A0D0PTK4-F1
#
_entry.id   AF-A0A0D0PTK4-F1
#
_cell.length_a   1.000
_cell.length_b   1.000
_cell.length_c   1.000
_cell.angle_alpha   90.00
_cell.angle_beta   90.00
_cell.angle_gamma   90.00
#
_symmetry.space_group_name_H-M   'P 1'
#
loop_
_entity.id
_entity.type
_entity.pdbx_description
1 polymer ?
#
loop_
_entity_poly.entity_id
_entity_poly.type
_entity_poly.pdbx_seq_one_letter_code
_entity_poly.pdbx_strand_id
1 'polypeptide(L)'
;MDAEQIEAGRQRWQQRYDKARKRDADFTTLSGETVEPVYGPPAGQPVEGFERIGWPGEYPYTRGLHPTGYRGRAWTIRQFAGFGNAQQTNERYRMILDAGGGGLSVAFDMPTLMGYDSDDAKSLGEVGHCGVAIDSAADMEVLFAGIPLGEVTTSMTISGPAVPIFCMYLVAAERQGVDPAVLNGTLQTDIFKEYIAQKEWLFAPEPHLRLIGDLMEHCASGIPAYKPLSVSGYHIREAGATAAQELAYTLADGLAYVELGLSRGLDVDVFAPGLSFFFDAHLDFFEEIAKFRAARRIWARWMRDHFGAKTEKAQWLRFHTQTAGVSLTAQQPYNNVVRTAVEALSAVLGGTNSLHTNALDETLALPSEQAAEIALRTQQVIMEETGVTNVADPLGGSWYVEALTDKIEAQVEEIFRRILDKGAADHPIGPMTSGILRGIEEGWFTGEIAEAAFQYQQALEKGEKKVVGVNCHPRSVTPELEILRVSHEVEREQVRVLADRKSHRDETAVRAGLDAMLAAARSGANMIEPMLRAVRAEATLGEICHALRDEWGTYRENASF
;
A
#
# COMPACT_ATOMS: atom_id res chain seq x y z
N MET A 1 17.04 -38.71 13.02
CA MET A 1 17.61 -39.34 11.81
C MET A 1 18.92 -38.66 11.54
N ASP A 2 19.97 -39.42 11.28
CA ASP A 2 21.19 -38.84 10.73
C ASP A 2 20.97 -38.42 9.26
N ALA A 3 21.94 -37.70 8.69
CA ALA A 3 21.85 -37.20 7.32
C ALA A 3 21.68 -38.31 6.27
N GLU A 4 22.30 -39.48 6.49
CA GLU A 4 22.19 -40.63 5.58
C GLU A 4 20.78 -41.20 5.59
N GLN A 5 20.13 -41.29 6.75
CA GLN A 5 18.75 -41.74 6.87
C GLN A 5 17.75 -40.80 6.20
N ILE A 6 17.99 -39.48 6.29
CA ILE A 6 17.19 -38.45 5.61
C ILE A 6 17.30 -38.62 4.09
N GLU A 7 18.53 -38.70 3.58
CA GLU A 7 18.78 -38.83 2.15
C GLU A 7 18.22 -40.15 1.59
N ALA A 8 18.46 -41.26 2.29
CA ALA A 8 17.85 -42.54 1.93
C ALA A 8 16.31 -42.47 1.96
N GLY A 9 15.74 -41.72 2.91
CA GLY A 9 14.29 -41.45 2.97
C GLY A 9 13.77 -40.71 1.74
N ARG A 10 14.47 -39.63 1.34
CA ARG A 10 14.15 -38.85 0.15
C ARG A 10 14.20 -39.70 -1.12
N GLN A 11 15.25 -40.50 -1.30
CA GLN A 11 15.38 -41.40 -2.45
C GLN A 11 14.24 -42.43 -2.52
N ARG A 12 13.86 -43.04 -1.38
CA ARG A 12 12.72 -43.96 -1.31
C ARG A 12 11.41 -43.27 -1.69
N TRP A 13 11.20 -42.04 -1.25
CA TRP A 13 10.01 -41.27 -1.61
C TRP A 13 10.01 -40.91 -3.10
N GLN A 14 11.13 -40.43 -3.66
CA GLN A 14 11.24 -40.03 -5.07
C GLN A 14 10.88 -41.19 -6.00
N GLN A 15 11.43 -42.39 -5.74
CA GLN A 15 11.12 -43.59 -6.52
C GLN A 15 9.63 -43.96 -6.50
N ARG A 16 8.92 -43.67 -5.40
CA ARG A 16 7.47 -43.90 -5.29
C ARG A 16 6.68 -42.81 -6.01
N TYR A 17 7.11 -41.55 -5.89
CA TYR A 17 6.50 -40.42 -6.57
C TYR A 17 6.59 -40.56 -8.10
N ASP A 18 7.73 -40.99 -8.63
CA ASP A 18 7.94 -41.17 -10.07
C ASP A 18 7.03 -42.23 -10.69
N LYS A 19 6.66 -43.25 -9.91
CA LYS A 19 5.76 -44.34 -10.32
C LYS A 19 4.28 -44.03 -10.06
N ALA A 20 3.98 -43.00 -9.27
CA ALA A 20 2.62 -42.66 -8.89
C ALA A 20 1.89 -41.95 -10.05
N ARG A 21 0.57 -42.16 -10.14
CA ARG A 21 -0.28 -41.38 -11.05
C ARG A 21 -0.26 -39.92 -10.62
N LYS A 22 0.05 -39.03 -11.57
CA LYS A 22 0.00 -37.58 -11.40
C LYS A 22 -1.22 -37.06 -12.16
N ARG A 23 -1.86 -36.01 -11.64
CA ARG A 23 -2.88 -35.28 -12.40
C ARG A 23 -2.20 -34.42 -13.45
N ASP A 24 -2.86 -34.23 -14.59
CA ASP A 24 -2.46 -33.26 -15.59
C ASP A 24 -2.97 -31.90 -15.15
N ALA A 25 -2.09 -31.13 -14.50
CA ALA A 25 -2.41 -29.85 -13.90
C ALA A 25 -1.14 -28.99 -13.83
N ASP A 26 -1.34 -27.69 -13.77
CA ASP A 26 -0.29 -26.73 -13.46
C ASP A 26 0.09 -26.82 -11.97
N PHE A 27 1.39 -26.90 -11.71
CA PHE A 27 2.01 -26.94 -10.38
C PHE A 27 2.98 -25.77 -10.18
N THR A 28 2.70 -24.66 -10.84
CA THR A 28 3.37 -23.39 -10.58
C THR A 28 2.60 -22.56 -9.55
N THR A 29 3.31 -21.69 -8.83
CA THR A 29 2.68 -20.63 -8.03
C THR A 29 1.88 -19.69 -8.92
N LEU A 30 1.10 -18.78 -8.31
CA LEU A 30 0.42 -17.73 -9.06
C LEU A 30 1.39 -16.88 -9.89
N SER A 31 2.60 -16.63 -9.36
CA SER A 31 3.67 -15.92 -10.06
C SER A 31 4.42 -16.75 -11.12
N GLY A 32 3.98 -17.99 -11.41
CA GLY A 32 4.56 -18.83 -12.46
C GLY A 32 5.76 -19.68 -12.02
N GLU A 33 6.06 -19.74 -10.72
CA GLU A 33 7.22 -20.49 -10.21
C GLU A 33 6.91 -21.97 -10.03
N THR A 34 7.71 -22.85 -10.64
CA THR A 34 7.58 -24.29 -10.39
C THR A 34 7.96 -24.62 -8.94
N VAL A 35 7.12 -25.40 -8.26
CA VAL A 35 7.39 -25.89 -6.91
C VAL A 35 7.67 -27.39 -6.89
N GLU A 36 8.49 -27.82 -5.93
CA GLU A 36 8.72 -29.24 -5.70
C GLU A 36 7.48 -29.89 -5.05
N PRO A 37 7.16 -31.14 -5.40
CA PRO A 37 6.04 -31.88 -4.80
C PRO A 37 6.23 -32.18 -3.30
N VAL A 38 7.47 -32.12 -2.78
CA VAL A 38 7.76 -32.20 -1.35
C VAL A 38 9.06 -31.47 -1.03
N TYR A 39 9.08 -30.77 0.10
CA TYR A 39 10.27 -30.13 0.67
C TYR A 39 10.69 -30.86 1.94
N GLY A 40 11.99 -30.93 2.21
CA GLY A 40 12.56 -31.64 3.36
C GLY A 40 13.92 -31.08 3.76
N PRO A 41 14.52 -31.61 4.85
CA PRO A 41 15.81 -31.14 5.32
C PRO A 41 16.89 -31.28 4.24
N PRO A 42 17.81 -30.30 4.10
CA PRO A 42 18.92 -30.39 3.15
C PRO A 42 19.84 -31.58 3.46
N ALA A 43 20.48 -32.14 2.43
CA ALA A 43 21.34 -33.31 2.57
C ALA A 43 22.65 -32.94 3.30
N GLY A 44 22.86 -33.52 4.48
CA GLY A 44 24.16 -33.51 5.18
C GLY A 44 24.60 -32.19 5.79
N GLN A 45 23.96 -31.72 6.88
CA GLN A 45 24.56 -31.08 8.09
C GLN A 45 23.49 -30.43 9.03
N PRO A 46 23.84 -29.85 10.21
CA PRO A 46 22.93 -29.20 11.17
C PRO A 46 22.07 -28.10 10.51
N VAL A 47 21.14 -27.47 11.24
CA VAL A 47 20.30 -26.37 10.72
C VAL A 47 21.15 -25.10 10.45
N GLU A 48 22.06 -25.18 9.48
CA GLU A 48 22.78 -24.07 8.88
C GLU A 48 21.75 -23.12 8.25
N GLY A 49 21.82 -21.82 8.55
CA GLY A 49 20.81 -20.87 8.09
C GLY A 49 19.79 -20.42 9.14
N PHE A 50 19.79 -20.98 10.36
CA PHE A 50 18.84 -20.52 11.40
C PHE A 50 19.00 -19.03 11.71
N GLU A 51 20.18 -18.44 11.54
CA GLU A 51 20.42 -17.00 11.67
C GLU A 51 19.58 -16.14 10.72
N ARG A 52 19.17 -16.69 9.57
CA ARG A 52 18.31 -16.02 8.57
C ARG A 52 16.82 -16.17 8.89
N ILE A 53 16.47 -17.18 9.67
CA ILE A 53 15.10 -17.39 10.18
C ILE A 53 14.94 -16.59 11.47
N GLY A 54 15.82 -16.80 12.45
CA GLY A 54 15.87 -16.09 13.72
C GLY A 54 14.72 -16.41 14.66
N TRP A 55 14.62 -15.65 15.75
CA TRP A 55 13.45 -15.64 16.64
C TRP A 55 12.56 -14.43 16.35
N PRO A 56 11.23 -14.50 16.60
CA PRO A 56 10.36 -13.33 16.51
C PRO A 56 10.89 -12.19 17.38
N GLY A 57 10.88 -10.96 16.86
CA GLY A 57 11.39 -9.78 17.55
C GLY A 57 12.91 -9.60 17.49
N GLU A 58 13.65 -10.51 16.87
CA GLU A 58 15.10 -10.38 16.68
C GLU A 58 15.44 -10.16 15.21
N TYR A 59 16.53 -9.44 14.96
CA TYR A 59 17.09 -9.30 13.62
C TYR A 59 17.33 -10.67 12.96
N PRO A 60 16.99 -10.89 11.67
CA PRO A 60 16.52 -9.91 10.68
C PRO A 60 14.98 -9.82 10.59
N TYR A 61 14.26 -10.12 11.67
CA TYR A 61 12.82 -9.99 11.84
C TYR A 61 11.96 -10.81 10.86
N THR A 62 12.53 -11.85 10.25
CA THR A 62 11.82 -12.78 9.34
C THR A 62 10.54 -13.31 9.97
N ARG A 63 10.59 -13.66 11.27
CA ARG A 63 9.47 -14.22 12.04
C ARG A 63 8.55 -13.17 12.69
N GLY A 64 8.68 -11.90 12.30
CA GLY A 64 7.89 -10.79 12.80
C GLY A 64 8.67 -9.86 13.74
N LEU A 65 8.16 -8.64 13.88
CA LEU A 65 8.83 -7.54 14.59
C LEU A 65 8.76 -7.63 16.12
N HIS A 66 7.85 -8.44 16.66
CA HIS A 66 7.57 -8.50 18.09
C HIS A 66 7.80 -9.90 18.65
N PRO A 67 8.48 -10.04 19.80
CA PRO A 67 8.77 -11.35 20.39
C PRO A 67 7.51 -12.13 20.81
N THR A 68 6.43 -11.42 21.11
CA THR A 68 5.14 -12.01 21.47
C THR A 68 4.28 -12.37 20.26
N GLY A 69 4.62 -11.90 19.05
CA GLY A 69 3.70 -11.87 17.91
C GLY A 69 2.32 -11.30 18.32
N TYR A 70 1.25 -11.89 17.80
CA TYR A 70 -0.12 -11.46 18.10
C TYR A 70 -0.62 -11.78 19.52
N ARG A 71 0.12 -12.58 20.31
CA ARG A 71 -0.21 -12.77 21.74
C ARG A 71 -0.09 -11.47 22.54
N GLY A 72 0.77 -10.55 22.09
CA GLY A 72 0.93 -9.24 22.70
C GLY A 72 -0.12 -8.24 22.22
N ARG A 73 -0.22 -8.08 20.90
CA ARG A 73 -1.23 -7.24 20.25
C ARG A 73 -1.56 -7.81 18.87
N ALA A 74 -2.85 -7.99 18.58
CA ALA A 74 -3.33 -8.37 17.26
C ALA A 74 -3.08 -7.25 16.23
N TRP A 75 -3.24 -7.56 14.95
CA TRP A 75 -3.20 -6.55 13.89
C TRP A 75 -4.33 -5.53 14.05
N THR A 76 -4.15 -4.34 13.49
CA THR A 76 -5.21 -3.34 13.45
C THR A 76 -6.21 -3.71 12.36
N ILE A 77 -7.49 -3.86 12.71
CA ILE A 77 -8.55 -3.96 11.71
C ILE A 77 -8.80 -2.55 11.16
N ARG A 78 -8.44 -2.34 9.89
CA ARG A 78 -8.53 -1.02 9.24
C ARG A 78 -9.26 -1.17 7.91
N GLN A 79 -10.55 -0.84 7.91
CA GLN A 79 -11.34 -0.82 6.69
C GLN A 79 -11.16 0.51 5.95
N PHE A 80 -11.03 0.44 4.63
CA PHE A 80 -11.05 1.58 3.75
C PHE A 80 -12.49 2.09 3.66
N ALA A 81 -12.68 3.40 3.81
CA ALA A 81 -13.98 4.01 3.63
C ALA A 81 -13.84 5.43 3.07
N GLY A 82 -14.66 5.70 2.07
CA GLY A 82 -14.80 6.98 1.39
C GLY A 82 -15.77 6.81 0.25
N PHE A 83 -16.84 7.59 0.23
CA PHE A 83 -17.76 7.70 -0.89
C PHE A 83 -18.60 8.96 -0.77
N GLY A 84 -19.05 9.47 -1.90
CA GLY A 84 -19.93 10.63 -1.94
C GLY A 84 -19.25 11.88 -1.37
N ASN A 85 -19.99 12.64 -0.58
CA ASN A 85 -19.47 13.84 0.08
C ASN A 85 -18.88 13.56 1.48
N ALA A 86 -18.22 14.57 2.04
CA ALA A 86 -17.60 14.49 3.37
C ALA A 86 -18.56 14.08 4.49
N GLN A 87 -19.84 14.51 4.43
CA GLN A 87 -20.84 14.15 5.44
C GLN A 87 -21.19 12.66 5.39
N GLN A 88 -21.45 12.11 4.20
CA GLN A 88 -21.76 10.69 4.02
C GLN A 88 -20.60 9.80 4.46
N THR A 89 -19.37 10.20 4.12
CA THR A 89 -18.17 9.48 4.56
C THR A 89 -17.98 9.58 6.08
N ASN A 90 -18.23 10.74 6.70
CA ASN A 90 -18.18 10.90 8.16
C ASN A 90 -19.17 9.96 8.88
N GLU A 91 -20.40 9.83 8.36
CA GLU A 91 -21.40 8.90 8.91
C GLU A 91 -20.88 7.46 8.88
N ARG A 92 -20.23 7.06 7.77
CA ARG A 92 -19.58 5.74 7.68
C ARG A 92 -18.41 5.58 8.66
N TYR A 93 -17.61 6.61 8.89
CA TYR A 93 -16.53 6.55 9.89
C TYR A 93 -17.05 6.32 11.29
N ARG A 94 -18.11 7.03 11.70
CA ARG A 94 -18.73 6.81 13.02
C ARG A 94 -19.25 5.39 13.16
N MET A 95 -19.90 4.84 12.13
CA MET A 95 -20.33 3.43 12.13
C MET A 95 -19.16 2.45 12.28
N ILE A 96 -18.04 2.68 11.58
CA ILE A 96 -16.85 1.82 11.67
C ILE A 96 -16.23 1.87 13.08
N LEU A 97 -16.10 3.06 13.66
CA LEU A 97 -15.57 3.24 15.01
C LEU A 97 -16.47 2.58 16.06
N ASP A 98 -17.80 2.76 15.95
CA ASP A 98 -18.78 2.14 16.85
C ASP A 98 -18.80 0.60 16.74
N ALA A 99 -18.45 0.05 15.57
CA ALA A 99 -18.34 -1.39 15.33
C ALA A 99 -17.00 -2.01 15.78
N GLY A 100 -16.14 -1.24 16.45
CA GLY A 100 -14.85 -1.71 16.99
C GLY A 100 -13.65 -1.50 16.06
N GLY A 101 -13.77 -0.65 15.03
CA GLY A 101 -12.64 -0.23 14.19
C GLY A 101 -11.58 0.53 14.97
N GLY A 102 -10.30 0.17 14.80
CA GLY A 102 -9.18 0.75 15.55
C GLY A 102 -8.51 1.98 14.92
N GLY A 103 -8.98 2.41 13.74
CA GLY A 103 -8.45 3.54 12.99
C GLY A 103 -9.20 3.74 11.68
N LEU A 104 -9.10 4.95 11.13
CA LEU A 104 -9.78 5.35 9.89
C LEU A 104 -8.81 5.25 8.70
N SER A 105 -9.32 4.91 7.53
CA SER A 105 -8.59 4.98 6.26
C SER A 105 -9.43 5.71 5.23
N VAL A 106 -8.94 6.85 4.77
CA VAL A 106 -9.62 7.75 3.83
C VAL A 106 -9.31 7.35 2.41
N ALA A 107 -10.36 7.06 1.64
CA ALA A 107 -10.32 6.91 0.19
C ALA A 107 -10.90 8.17 -0.46
N PHE A 108 -10.13 8.81 -1.35
CA PHE A 108 -10.54 10.04 -2.03
C PHE A 108 -11.07 9.75 -3.43
N ASP A 109 -11.90 10.63 -3.96
CA ASP A 109 -12.40 10.51 -5.34
C ASP A 109 -11.32 10.85 -6.38
N MET A 110 -11.57 10.50 -7.65
CA MET A 110 -10.61 10.74 -8.73
C MET A 110 -10.22 12.22 -8.89
N PRO A 111 -11.13 13.20 -8.83
CA PRO A 111 -10.77 14.63 -8.82
C PRO A 111 -9.76 14.97 -7.74
N THR A 112 -10.02 14.56 -6.50
CA THR A 112 -9.14 14.80 -5.36
C THR A 112 -7.79 14.10 -5.56
N LEU A 113 -7.77 12.82 -5.96
CA LEU A 113 -6.55 12.05 -6.24
C LEU A 113 -5.71 12.69 -7.35
N MET A 114 -6.37 13.31 -8.32
CA MET A 114 -5.73 13.99 -9.44
C MET A 114 -5.48 15.48 -9.19
N GLY A 115 -5.79 16.03 -8.02
CA GLY A 115 -5.55 17.43 -7.66
C GLY A 115 -6.40 18.42 -8.45
N TYR A 116 -7.67 18.11 -8.66
CA TYR A 116 -8.69 18.98 -9.26
C TYR A 116 -9.79 19.29 -8.24
N ASP A 117 -10.35 20.48 -8.34
CA ASP A 117 -11.58 20.82 -7.63
C ASP A 117 -12.78 20.14 -8.28
N SER A 118 -13.84 19.95 -7.51
CA SER A 118 -15.10 19.37 -7.95
C SER A 118 -15.79 20.18 -9.06
N ASP A 119 -15.50 21.48 -9.21
CA ASP A 119 -16.01 22.35 -10.28
C ASP A 119 -15.13 22.40 -11.54
N ASP A 120 -14.01 21.65 -11.56
CA ASP A 120 -13.15 21.55 -12.74
C ASP A 120 -13.83 20.75 -13.86
N ALA A 121 -13.60 21.14 -15.12
CA ALA A 121 -14.14 20.43 -16.27
C ALA A 121 -13.68 18.96 -16.36
N LYS A 122 -12.52 18.61 -15.80
CA LYS A 122 -12.01 17.24 -15.72
C LYS A 122 -12.66 16.40 -14.62
N SER A 123 -13.39 17.03 -13.70
CA SER A 123 -14.04 16.37 -12.58
C SER A 123 -15.45 15.87 -12.90
N LEU A 124 -16.03 16.31 -14.02
CA LEU A 124 -17.40 16.00 -14.44
C LEU A 124 -17.67 14.49 -14.43
N GLY A 125 -18.64 14.06 -13.61
CA GLY A 125 -19.06 12.67 -13.52
C GLY A 125 -18.21 11.78 -12.59
N GLU A 126 -17.17 12.33 -11.97
CA GLU A 126 -16.24 11.58 -11.11
C GLU A 126 -16.32 11.99 -9.63
N VAL A 127 -16.97 13.12 -9.33
CA VAL A 127 -17.06 13.68 -7.96
C VAL A 127 -17.79 12.74 -7.02
N GLY A 128 -17.09 12.30 -5.98
CA GLY A 128 -17.61 11.39 -4.95
C GLY A 128 -17.83 9.94 -5.38
N HIS A 129 -17.43 9.54 -6.60
CA HIS A 129 -17.73 8.21 -7.14
C HIS A 129 -16.84 7.10 -6.59
N CYS A 130 -15.52 7.30 -6.60
CA CYS A 130 -14.53 6.30 -6.14
C CYS A 130 -14.04 6.54 -4.70
N GLY A 131 -14.48 7.63 -4.07
CA GLY A 131 -14.05 8.04 -2.74
C GLY A 131 -14.77 9.30 -2.29
N VAL A 132 -14.28 9.93 -1.22
CA VAL A 132 -14.81 11.22 -0.75
C VAL A 132 -14.26 12.38 -1.58
N ALA A 133 -15.11 13.34 -1.94
CA ALA A 133 -14.71 14.60 -2.57
C ALA A 133 -14.17 15.59 -1.53
N ILE A 134 -12.94 16.11 -1.73
CA ILE A 134 -12.31 17.12 -0.88
C ILE A 134 -11.70 18.22 -1.74
N ASP A 135 -12.28 19.42 -1.67
CA ASP A 135 -11.75 20.59 -2.40
C ASP A 135 -10.96 21.52 -1.47
N SER A 136 -11.16 21.44 -0.15
CA SER A 136 -10.64 22.42 0.81
C SER A 136 -10.51 21.88 2.24
N ALA A 137 -9.84 22.63 3.13
CA ALA A 137 -9.79 22.32 4.55
C ALA A 137 -11.18 22.26 5.21
N ALA A 138 -12.15 23.03 4.70
CA ALA A 138 -13.53 23.00 5.18
C ALA A 138 -14.20 21.64 4.93
N ASP A 139 -13.85 20.93 3.85
CA ASP A 139 -14.36 19.57 3.61
C ASP A 139 -13.74 18.56 4.59
N MET A 140 -12.46 18.73 4.91
CA MET A 140 -11.79 17.93 5.94
C MET A 140 -12.42 18.14 7.33
N GLU A 141 -12.84 19.36 7.67
CA GLU A 141 -13.57 19.62 8.90
C GLU A 141 -14.91 18.87 8.95
N VAL A 142 -15.66 18.86 7.84
CA VAL A 142 -16.91 18.09 7.75
C VAL A 142 -16.63 16.60 7.83
N LEU A 143 -15.59 16.12 7.14
CA LEU A 143 -15.19 14.72 7.11
C LEU A 143 -14.89 14.17 8.52
N PHE A 144 -14.26 14.98 9.37
CA PHE A 144 -13.89 14.61 10.74
C PHE A 144 -14.77 15.23 11.82
N ALA A 145 -15.91 15.80 11.45
CA ALA A 145 -16.86 16.38 12.41
C ALA A 145 -17.27 15.36 13.48
N GLY A 146 -17.07 15.70 14.76
CA GLY A 146 -17.37 14.83 15.89
C GLY A 146 -16.39 13.67 16.11
N ILE A 147 -15.29 13.57 15.35
CA ILE A 147 -14.24 12.56 15.52
C ILE A 147 -13.00 13.25 16.12
N PRO A 148 -12.53 12.89 17.32
CA PRO A 148 -11.40 13.56 17.96
C PRO A 148 -10.08 13.19 17.28
N LEU A 149 -9.57 14.06 16.40
CA LEU A 149 -8.36 13.78 15.60
C LEU A 149 -7.09 13.57 16.43
N GLY A 150 -7.04 14.11 17.66
CA GLY A 150 -5.94 13.86 18.60
C GLY A 150 -5.96 12.47 19.25
N GLU A 151 -7.06 11.72 19.13
CA GLU A 151 -7.26 10.41 19.77
C GLU A 151 -7.43 9.25 18.78
N VAL A 152 -7.73 9.55 17.51
CA VAL A 152 -7.97 8.56 16.46
C VAL A 152 -6.81 8.53 15.47
N THR A 153 -6.41 7.32 15.03
CA THR A 153 -5.39 7.20 13.97
C THR A 153 -6.00 7.27 12.59
N THR A 154 -5.53 8.22 11.77
CA THR A 154 -6.01 8.45 10.40
C THR A 154 -4.97 7.98 9.39
N SER A 155 -5.40 7.16 8.44
CA SER A 155 -4.62 6.83 7.23
C SER A 155 -5.27 7.55 6.05
N MET A 156 -4.49 8.18 5.20
CA MET A 156 -4.99 8.87 4.00
C MET A 156 -4.30 8.30 2.77
N THR A 157 -5.09 7.65 1.91
CA THR A 157 -4.62 7.02 0.68
C THR A 157 -4.61 8.04 -0.44
N ILE A 158 -3.55 8.83 -0.45
CA ILE A 158 -3.33 9.93 -1.38
C ILE A 158 -1.84 10.02 -1.70
N SER A 159 -1.50 10.24 -2.97
CA SER A 159 -0.11 10.38 -3.43
C SER A 159 0.13 11.70 -4.16
N GLY A 160 -0.43 11.89 -5.37
CA GLY A 160 -0.15 13.08 -6.20
C GLY A 160 -0.29 14.41 -5.44
N PRO A 161 -1.45 14.70 -4.82
CA PRO A 161 -1.64 15.90 -4.00
C PRO A 161 -1.59 15.60 -2.49
N ALA A 162 -0.78 14.62 -2.06
CA ALA A 162 -0.68 14.22 -0.66
C ALA A 162 -0.26 15.35 0.28
N VAL A 163 0.68 16.20 -0.15
CA VAL A 163 1.17 17.32 0.66
C VAL A 163 0.11 18.43 0.82
N PRO A 164 -0.58 18.88 -0.24
CA PRO A 164 -1.77 19.73 -0.11
C PRO A 164 -2.84 19.16 0.83
N ILE A 165 -3.20 17.88 0.66
CA ILE A 165 -4.19 17.19 1.48
C ILE A 165 -3.76 17.11 2.95
N PHE A 166 -2.48 16.85 3.20
CA PHE A 166 -1.92 16.89 4.56
C PHE A 166 -2.05 18.27 5.19
N CYS A 167 -1.76 19.34 4.45
CA CYS A 167 -1.94 20.71 4.96
C CYS A 167 -3.41 21.00 5.30
N MET A 168 -4.36 20.52 4.48
CA MET A 168 -5.80 20.62 4.77
C MET A 168 -6.18 19.85 6.03
N TYR A 169 -5.63 18.65 6.21
CA TYR A 169 -5.84 17.86 7.42
C TYR A 169 -5.31 18.56 8.68
N LEU A 170 -4.11 19.15 8.63
CA LEU A 170 -3.56 19.92 9.74
C LEU A 170 -4.43 21.12 10.10
N VAL A 171 -4.91 21.87 9.10
CA VAL A 171 -5.80 23.02 9.33
C VAL A 171 -7.14 22.58 9.92
N ALA A 172 -7.70 21.44 9.49
CA ALA A 172 -8.92 20.88 10.10
C ALA A 172 -8.69 20.49 11.57
N ALA A 173 -7.54 19.88 11.90
CA ALA A 173 -7.18 19.57 13.28
C ALA A 173 -7.00 20.85 14.14
N GLU A 174 -6.34 21.88 13.61
CA GLU A 174 -6.20 23.18 14.27
C GLU A 174 -7.56 23.82 14.56
N ARG A 175 -8.50 23.76 13.60
CA ARG A 175 -9.87 24.29 13.76
C ARG A 175 -10.70 23.51 14.77
N GLN A 176 -10.42 22.22 14.94
CA GLN A 176 -10.97 21.40 16.03
C GLN A 176 -10.36 21.77 17.41
N GLY A 177 -9.27 22.54 17.44
CA GLY A 177 -8.51 22.87 18.65
C GLY A 177 -7.51 21.78 19.07
N VAL A 178 -7.13 20.89 18.15
CA VAL A 178 -6.12 19.85 18.38
C VAL A 178 -4.73 20.42 18.07
N ASP A 179 -3.76 20.15 18.94
CA ASP A 179 -2.35 20.43 18.67
C ASP A 179 -1.83 19.48 17.57
N PRO A 180 -1.38 19.98 16.41
CA PRO A 180 -0.84 19.14 15.34
C PRO A 180 0.26 18.18 15.80
N ALA A 181 1.05 18.53 16.83
CA ALA A 181 2.16 17.71 17.31
C ALA A 181 1.73 16.36 17.92
N VAL A 182 0.46 16.22 18.35
CA VAL A 182 -0.06 14.95 18.90
C VAL A 182 -0.69 14.04 17.86
N LEU A 183 -0.82 14.51 16.61
CA LEU A 183 -1.47 13.74 15.56
C LEU A 183 -0.70 12.45 15.26
N ASN A 184 -1.46 11.38 15.06
CA ASN A 184 -0.94 10.06 14.75
C ASN A 184 -1.68 9.51 13.54
N GLY A 185 -0.96 9.33 12.45
CA GLY A 185 -1.57 8.88 11.21
C GLY A 185 -0.52 8.48 10.19
N THR A 186 -1.00 8.15 8.99
CA THR A 186 -0.17 7.74 7.86
C THR A 186 -0.69 8.43 6.60
N LEU A 187 0.19 9.04 5.83
CA LEU A 187 -0.08 9.33 4.43
C LEU A 187 0.54 8.26 3.55
N GLN A 188 -0.11 7.95 2.44
CA GLN A 188 0.52 7.10 1.43
C GLN A 188 1.74 7.80 0.84
N THR A 189 1.55 8.95 0.16
CA THR A 189 2.59 9.83 -0.40
C THR A 189 3.64 9.13 -1.29
N ASP A 190 3.45 7.85 -1.60
CA ASP A 190 4.35 7.10 -2.47
C ASP A 190 4.03 7.46 -3.91
N ILE A 191 4.93 8.23 -4.51
CA ILE A 191 4.79 8.71 -5.88
C ILE A 191 5.44 7.75 -6.88
N PHE A 192 6.43 6.95 -6.50
CA PHE A 192 7.08 6.05 -7.46
C PHE A 192 6.08 5.01 -7.97
N LYS A 193 5.29 4.43 -7.07
CA LYS A 193 4.21 3.49 -7.43
C LYS A 193 3.13 4.11 -8.31
N GLU A 194 2.96 5.44 -8.31
CA GLU A 194 2.03 6.10 -9.24
C GLU A 194 2.50 5.94 -10.67
N TYR A 195 3.77 6.26 -10.93
CA TYR A 195 4.35 6.10 -12.27
C TYR A 195 4.46 4.63 -12.68
N ILE A 196 4.78 3.75 -11.73
CA ILE A 196 4.92 2.32 -11.99
C ILE A 196 3.57 1.67 -12.30
N ALA A 197 2.51 1.95 -11.53
CA ALA A 197 1.28 1.18 -11.56
C ALA A 197 -0.03 2.00 -11.46
N GLN A 198 -0.22 2.83 -10.43
CA GLN A 198 -1.55 3.37 -10.06
C GLN A 198 -2.04 4.55 -10.92
N LYS A 199 -1.12 5.36 -11.46
CA LYS A 199 -1.37 6.42 -12.44
C LYS A 199 -2.00 7.72 -11.94
N GLU A 200 -1.90 8.03 -10.65
CA GLU A 200 -2.43 9.25 -10.01
C GLU A 200 -1.30 10.26 -9.69
N TRP A 201 -0.81 10.95 -10.73
CA TRP A 201 0.26 11.95 -10.62
C TRP A 201 -0.17 13.33 -11.13
N LEU A 202 0.56 14.36 -10.71
CA LEU A 202 0.35 15.75 -11.15
C LEU A 202 1.37 16.20 -12.21
N PHE A 203 2.66 16.04 -11.92
CA PHE A 203 3.82 16.44 -12.72
C PHE A 203 4.83 15.30 -12.78
N ALA A 204 6.07 15.54 -13.26
CA ALA A 204 7.12 14.53 -13.32
C ALA A 204 7.57 14.08 -11.90
N PRO A 205 8.32 12.97 -11.74
CA PRO A 205 8.64 12.45 -10.41
C PRO A 205 9.45 13.39 -9.51
N GLU A 206 10.45 14.10 -10.04
CA GLU A 206 11.41 14.87 -9.21
C GLU A 206 10.77 15.98 -8.36
N PRO A 207 9.85 16.82 -8.86
CA PRO A 207 9.16 17.79 -8.00
C PRO A 207 8.32 17.13 -6.90
N HIS A 208 7.84 15.89 -7.06
CA HIS A 208 7.16 15.18 -5.97
C HIS A 208 8.15 14.72 -4.91
N LEU A 209 9.33 14.23 -5.30
CA LEU A 209 10.39 13.89 -4.33
C LEU A 209 10.80 15.09 -3.49
N ARG A 210 10.80 16.28 -4.08
CA ARG A 210 10.98 17.52 -3.31
C ARG A 210 9.89 17.72 -2.25
N LEU A 211 8.62 17.65 -2.64
CA LEU A 211 7.49 17.80 -1.71
C LEU A 211 7.52 16.74 -0.59
N ILE A 212 7.88 15.50 -0.93
CA ILE A 212 8.03 14.40 0.04
C ILE A 212 9.18 14.70 1.00
N GLY A 213 10.32 15.20 0.52
CA GLY A 213 11.42 15.61 1.38
C GLY A 213 11.03 16.73 2.34
N ASP A 214 10.29 17.74 1.86
CA ASP A 214 9.75 18.83 2.69
C ASP A 214 8.80 18.29 3.79
N LEU A 215 7.93 17.36 3.43
CA LEU A 215 7.00 16.69 4.34
C LEU A 215 7.74 15.85 5.40
N MET A 216 8.77 15.11 4.99
CA MET A 216 9.60 14.30 5.90
C MET A 216 10.28 15.17 6.96
N GLU A 217 10.89 16.30 6.55
CA GLU A 217 11.51 17.27 7.46
C GLU A 217 10.49 17.85 8.45
N HIS A 218 9.30 18.20 7.97
CA HIS A 218 8.23 18.77 8.80
C HIS A 218 7.71 17.77 9.83
N CYS A 219 7.41 16.53 9.43
CA CYS A 219 6.94 15.50 10.36
C CYS A 219 8.03 15.10 11.36
N ALA A 220 9.28 14.94 10.93
CA ALA A 220 10.39 14.56 11.81
C ALA A 220 10.64 15.60 12.92
N SER A 221 10.39 16.89 12.64
CA SER A 221 10.64 17.98 13.59
C SER A 221 9.40 18.37 14.42
N GLY A 222 8.19 18.27 13.86
CA GLY A 222 6.97 18.79 14.47
C GLY A 222 5.92 17.76 14.86
N ILE A 223 5.86 16.60 14.19
CA ILE A 223 4.78 15.62 14.36
C ILE A 223 5.36 14.19 14.38
N PRO A 224 6.13 13.82 15.41
CA PRO A 224 6.94 12.60 15.42
C PRO A 224 6.14 11.30 15.35
N ALA A 225 4.85 11.33 15.71
CA ALA A 225 3.97 10.18 15.64
C ALA A 225 3.35 9.98 14.24
N TYR A 226 3.45 10.95 13.34
CA TYR A 226 2.87 10.88 12.00
C TYR A 226 3.84 10.23 11.01
N LYS A 227 3.32 9.33 10.18
CA LYS A 227 4.09 8.58 9.18
C LYS A 227 3.89 9.30 7.85
N PRO A 228 4.88 10.08 7.37
CA PRO A 228 4.72 10.88 6.16
C PRO A 228 4.63 10.03 4.88
N LEU A 229 4.95 8.73 4.99
CA LEU A 229 5.07 7.84 3.85
C LEU A 229 4.63 6.40 4.19
N SER A 230 3.84 5.81 3.29
CA SER A 230 3.55 4.38 3.23
C SER A 230 3.86 3.85 1.84
N VAL A 231 5.00 3.18 1.70
CA VAL A 231 5.54 2.66 0.44
C VAL A 231 4.72 1.45 -0.01
N SER A 232 4.21 1.46 -1.23
CA SER A 232 3.08 0.60 -1.61
C SER A 232 3.37 -0.34 -2.76
N GLY A 233 3.34 -1.64 -2.47
CA GLY A 233 3.31 -2.73 -3.43
C GLY A 233 1.92 -3.16 -3.88
N TYR A 234 0.86 -2.85 -3.12
CA TYR A 234 -0.51 -3.28 -3.44
C TYR A 234 -0.90 -3.01 -4.90
N HIS A 235 -0.82 -1.75 -5.34
CA HIS A 235 -1.17 -1.35 -6.70
C HIS A 235 -0.27 -1.97 -7.76
N ILE A 236 1.01 -2.23 -7.44
CA ILE A 236 1.96 -2.90 -8.33
C ILE A 236 1.51 -4.34 -8.58
N ARG A 237 1.08 -5.05 -7.52
CA ARG A 237 0.54 -6.42 -7.61
C ARG A 237 -0.80 -6.45 -8.35
N GLU A 238 -1.71 -5.54 -8.03
CA GLU A 238 -3.02 -5.41 -8.70
C GLU A 238 -2.88 -5.09 -10.20
N ALA A 239 -1.84 -4.36 -10.61
CA ALA A 239 -1.54 -4.11 -12.02
C ALA A 239 -1.02 -5.35 -12.79
N GLY A 240 -0.73 -6.45 -12.07
CA GLY A 240 -0.37 -7.75 -12.65
C GLY A 240 1.08 -8.19 -12.41
N ALA A 241 1.80 -7.54 -11.48
CA ALA A 241 3.15 -7.96 -11.12
C ALA A 241 3.18 -9.34 -10.43
N THR A 242 4.31 -10.04 -10.54
CA THR A 242 4.62 -11.22 -9.70
C THR A 242 4.89 -10.81 -8.24
N ALA A 243 4.86 -11.77 -7.30
CA ALA A 243 5.13 -11.50 -5.88
C ALA A 243 6.56 -10.96 -5.67
N ALA A 244 7.52 -11.44 -6.46
CA ALA A 244 8.90 -10.96 -6.44
C ALA A 244 9.02 -9.54 -7.04
N GLN A 245 8.31 -9.24 -8.12
CA GLN A 245 8.28 -7.89 -8.71
C GLN A 245 7.62 -6.87 -7.77
N GLU A 246 6.45 -7.19 -7.21
CA GLU A 246 5.82 -6.37 -6.16
C GLU A 246 6.82 -6.07 -5.06
N LEU A 247 7.43 -7.11 -4.49
CA LEU A 247 8.33 -6.93 -3.36
C LEU A 247 9.57 -6.12 -3.74
N ALA A 248 10.19 -6.39 -4.89
CA ALA A 248 11.39 -5.70 -5.32
C ALA A 248 11.12 -4.23 -5.63
N TYR A 249 10.07 -3.91 -6.37
CA TYR A 249 9.77 -2.52 -6.72
C TYR A 249 9.40 -1.72 -5.47
N THR A 250 8.58 -2.27 -4.59
CA THR A 250 8.20 -1.62 -3.32
C THR A 250 9.40 -1.37 -2.41
N LEU A 251 10.28 -2.37 -2.24
CA LEU A 251 11.45 -2.18 -1.40
C LEU A 251 12.43 -1.20 -2.05
N ALA A 252 12.62 -1.23 -3.37
CA ALA A 252 13.45 -0.27 -4.08
C ALA A 252 12.95 1.16 -3.86
N ASP A 253 11.65 1.39 -4.01
CA ASP A 253 11.00 2.68 -3.71
C ASP A 253 11.29 3.11 -2.27
N GLY A 254 11.14 2.20 -1.31
CA GLY A 254 11.44 2.46 0.10
C GLY A 254 12.91 2.82 0.35
N LEU A 255 13.85 2.14 -0.31
CA LEU A 255 15.28 2.44 -0.23
C LEU A 255 15.60 3.81 -0.85
N ALA A 256 14.94 4.17 -1.96
CA ALA A 256 15.06 5.50 -2.57
C ALA A 256 14.50 6.61 -1.67
N TYR A 257 13.45 6.34 -0.89
CA TYR A 257 12.98 7.28 0.12
C TYR A 257 13.93 7.41 1.33
N VAL A 258 14.67 6.36 1.65
CA VAL A 258 15.77 6.46 2.64
C VAL A 258 16.91 7.31 2.09
N GLU A 259 17.30 7.12 0.83
CA GLU A 259 18.26 8.00 0.12
C GLU A 259 17.77 9.46 0.12
N LEU A 260 16.49 9.71 -0.14
CA LEU A 260 15.89 11.05 -0.07
C LEU A 260 16.05 11.67 1.32
N GLY A 261 15.68 10.96 2.38
CA GLY A 261 15.86 11.45 3.74
C GLY A 261 17.32 11.78 4.08
N LEU A 262 18.26 10.91 3.69
CA LEU A 262 19.69 11.10 3.90
C LEU A 262 20.25 12.29 3.10
N SER A 263 19.84 12.48 1.85
CA SER A 263 20.26 13.63 1.02
C SER A 263 19.78 14.97 1.58
N ARG A 264 18.74 14.95 2.42
CA ARG A 264 18.22 16.10 3.17
C ARG A 264 18.87 16.29 4.53
N GLY A 265 19.83 15.43 4.90
CA GLY A 265 20.53 15.48 6.17
C GLY A 265 19.73 14.95 7.36
N LEU A 266 18.65 14.21 7.12
CA LEU A 266 17.89 13.55 8.19
C LEU A 266 18.64 12.33 8.71
N ASP A 267 18.58 12.10 10.02
CA ASP A 267 19.15 10.92 10.66
C ASP A 267 18.24 9.71 10.39
N VAL A 268 18.80 8.66 9.76
CA VAL A 268 18.08 7.41 9.44
C VAL A 268 17.45 6.76 10.67
N ASP A 269 18.08 6.87 11.84
CA ASP A 269 17.54 6.31 13.08
C ASP A 269 16.33 7.10 13.62
N VAL A 270 16.10 8.32 13.11
CA VAL A 270 14.96 9.18 13.49
C VAL A 270 13.81 9.07 12.50
N PHE A 271 14.07 9.17 11.19
CA PHE A 271 12.98 9.21 10.20
C PHE A 271 12.55 7.82 9.70
N ALA A 272 13.45 6.82 9.62
CA ALA A 272 13.09 5.49 9.13
C ALA A 272 12.00 4.79 9.98
N PRO A 273 11.96 4.95 11.32
CA PRO A 273 10.83 4.51 12.14
C PRO A 273 9.49 5.19 11.81
N GLY A 274 9.48 6.23 10.98
CA GLY A 274 8.29 6.88 10.44
C GLY A 274 7.83 6.28 9.10
N LEU A 275 8.62 5.40 8.48
CA LEU A 275 8.23 4.70 7.26
C LEU A 275 7.30 3.53 7.57
N SER A 276 6.38 3.28 6.65
CA SER A 276 5.49 2.12 6.65
C SER A 276 5.37 1.58 5.23
N PHE A 277 4.85 0.37 5.10
CA PHE A 277 4.72 -0.34 3.84
C PHE A 277 3.30 -0.86 3.68
N PHE A 278 2.89 -1.05 2.44
CA PHE A 278 1.57 -1.54 2.08
C PHE A 278 1.67 -2.60 0.98
N PHE A 279 1.25 -3.82 1.26
CA PHE A 279 1.35 -4.94 0.33
C PHE A 279 -0.01 -5.57 0.02
N ASP A 280 -0.06 -6.25 -1.11
CA ASP A 280 -1.16 -7.13 -1.47
C ASP A 280 -1.08 -8.47 -0.73
N ALA A 281 -2.22 -9.13 -0.52
CA ALA A 281 -2.31 -10.54 -0.17
C ALA A 281 -3.16 -11.25 -1.24
N HIS A 282 -2.47 -11.91 -2.16
CA HIS A 282 -3.08 -12.65 -3.26
C HIS A 282 -3.46 -14.10 -2.90
N LEU A 283 -4.01 -14.83 -3.88
CA LEU A 283 -4.61 -16.16 -3.69
C LEU A 283 -3.60 -17.28 -3.43
N ASP A 284 -2.34 -17.11 -3.84
CA ASP A 284 -1.30 -18.12 -3.58
C ASP A 284 -0.84 -18.03 -2.12
N PHE A 285 -1.57 -18.74 -1.28
CA PHE A 285 -1.46 -18.69 0.17
C PHE A 285 -0.03 -18.77 0.72
N PHE A 286 0.80 -19.68 0.20
CA PHE A 286 2.17 -19.86 0.72
C PHE A 286 3.15 -18.86 0.11
N GLU A 287 2.97 -18.48 -1.16
CA GLU A 287 3.78 -17.44 -1.82
C GLU A 287 3.66 -16.11 -1.09
N GLU A 288 2.45 -15.69 -0.73
CA GLU A 288 2.24 -14.42 -0.02
C GLU A 288 2.87 -14.43 1.38
N ILE A 289 2.75 -15.53 2.12
CA ILE A 289 3.40 -15.69 3.42
C ILE A 289 4.93 -15.59 3.28
N ALA A 290 5.50 -16.25 2.28
CA ALA A 290 6.93 -16.19 2.00
C ALA A 290 7.39 -14.77 1.60
N LYS A 291 6.59 -14.06 0.78
CA LYS A 291 6.82 -12.67 0.39
C LYS A 291 6.94 -11.75 1.60
N PHE A 292 5.98 -11.80 2.54
CA PHE A 292 6.00 -10.94 3.72
C PHE A 292 7.20 -11.22 4.65
N ARG A 293 7.62 -12.49 4.75
CA ARG A 293 8.80 -12.89 5.53
C ARG A 293 10.08 -12.40 4.88
N ALA A 294 10.21 -12.55 3.55
CA ALA A 294 11.34 -12.06 2.78
C ALA A 294 11.44 -10.53 2.86
N ALA A 295 10.32 -9.82 2.79
CA ALA A 295 10.27 -8.36 2.88
C ALA A 295 11.00 -7.81 4.11
N ARG A 296 10.65 -8.34 5.29
CA ARG A 296 11.27 -7.92 6.56
C ARG A 296 12.77 -8.19 6.57
N ARG A 297 13.16 -9.38 6.11
CA ARG A 297 14.57 -9.82 6.10
C ARG A 297 15.43 -8.96 5.19
N ILE A 298 14.96 -8.68 3.98
CA ILE A 298 15.67 -7.85 2.99
C ILE A 298 15.80 -6.42 3.50
N TRP A 299 14.70 -5.83 3.95
CA TRP A 299 14.69 -4.46 4.46
C TRP A 299 15.64 -4.27 5.64
N ALA A 300 15.56 -5.15 6.65
CA ALA A 300 16.41 -5.06 7.83
C ALA A 300 17.91 -5.09 7.47
N ARG A 301 18.30 -5.96 6.52
CA ARG A 301 19.68 -6.02 6.02
C ARG A 301 20.11 -4.73 5.33
N TRP A 302 19.31 -4.23 4.39
CA TRP A 302 19.64 -3.00 3.68
C TRP A 302 19.77 -1.80 4.63
N MET A 303 18.82 -1.65 5.57
CA MET A 303 18.87 -0.59 6.56
C MET A 303 20.14 -0.65 7.42
N ARG A 304 20.53 -1.84 7.89
CA ARG A 304 21.71 -2.01 8.74
C ARG A 304 23.03 -1.92 7.96
N ASP A 305 23.14 -2.67 6.87
CA ASP A 305 24.41 -2.94 6.19
C ASP A 305 24.73 -1.89 5.12
N HIS A 306 23.71 -1.30 4.48
CA HIS A 306 23.88 -0.27 3.45
C HIS A 306 23.73 1.15 4.01
N PHE A 307 22.65 1.40 4.78
CA PHE A 307 22.37 2.73 5.32
C PHE A 307 22.90 2.97 6.75
N GLY A 308 23.46 1.94 7.40
CA GLY A 308 24.11 2.08 8.69
C GLY A 308 23.16 2.33 9.87
N ALA A 309 21.87 1.99 9.74
CA ALA A 309 20.87 2.15 10.80
C ALA A 309 21.25 1.32 12.03
N LYS A 310 21.29 1.97 13.20
CA LYS A 310 21.82 1.37 14.44
C LYS A 310 20.72 0.89 15.37
N THR A 311 19.54 1.50 15.29
CA THR A 311 18.40 1.16 16.13
C THR A 311 17.55 0.06 15.51
N GLU A 312 16.99 -0.81 16.36
CA GLU A 312 16.09 -1.88 15.90
C GLU A 312 14.91 -1.31 15.12
N LYS A 313 14.30 -0.23 15.62
CA LYS A 313 13.12 0.40 15.00
C LYS A 313 13.38 0.95 13.60
N ALA A 314 14.59 1.45 13.32
CA ALA A 314 14.94 1.92 11.99
C ALA A 314 15.10 0.77 10.99
N GLN A 315 15.34 -0.45 11.47
CA GLN A 315 15.44 -1.67 10.67
C GLN A 315 14.08 -2.40 10.51
N TRP A 316 13.01 -1.92 11.16
CA TRP A 316 11.70 -2.56 11.10
C TRP A 316 10.97 -2.24 9.80
N LEU A 317 10.42 -3.26 9.16
CA LEU A 317 9.43 -3.12 8.09
C LEU A 317 8.03 -3.35 8.67
N ARG A 318 7.28 -2.26 8.88
CA ARG A 318 5.88 -2.33 9.33
C ARG A 318 4.91 -2.25 8.16
N PHE A 319 4.02 -3.22 8.17
CA PHE A 319 3.03 -3.60 7.17
C PHE A 319 1.56 -3.21 7.29
N HIS A 320 0.97 -2.52 6.33
CA HIS A 320 -0.43 -2.74 6.00
C HIS A 320 -0.54 -3.83 4.93
N THR A 321 -1.59 -4.63 4.99
CA THR A 321 -1.96 -5.57 3.93
C THR A 321 -3.40 -5.34 3.52
N GLN A 322 -3.67 -5.44 2.23
CA GLN A 322 -5.01 -5.52 1.67
C GLN A 322 -5.11 -6.83 0.88
N THR A 323 -6.22 -7.54 1.01
CA THR A 323 -6.52 -8.71 0.17
C THR A 323 -6.65 -8.28 -1.29
N ALA A 324 -6.30 -9.13 -2.25
CA ALA A 324 -6.28 -8.77 -3.67
C ALA A 324 -7.67 -8.43 -4.23
N GLY A 325 -7.82 -7.26 -4.85
CA GLY A 325 -9.05 -6.86 -5.56
C GLY A 325 -9.14 -7.59 -6.90
N VAL A 326 -8.01 -7.69 -7.61
CA VAL A 326 -7.88 -8.36 -8.92
C VAL A 326 -8.21 -9.85 -8.89
N SER A 327 -8.18 -10.48 -7.70
CA SER A 327 -8.53 -11.89 -7.52
C SER A 327 -10.05 -12.15 -7.44
N LEU A 328 -10.82 -11.11 -7.14
CA LEU A 328 -12.27 -11.20 -6.94
C LEU A 328 -13.01 -11.18 -8.27
N THR A 329 -14.23 -11.72 -8.28
CA THR A 329 -15.00 -11.90 -9.52
C THR A 329 -16.41 -11.34 -9.41
N ALA A 330 -16.86 -10.68 -10.48
CA ALA A 330 -18.24 -10.24 -10.64
C ALA A 330 -19.20 -11.43 -10.79
N GLN A 331 -18.74 -12.51 -11.43
CA GLN A 331 -19.47 -13.76 -11.52
C GLN A 331 -19.37 -14.51 -10.19
N GLN A 332 -20.52 -14.94 -9.66
CA GLN A 332 -20.61 -15.65 -8.38
C GLN A 332 -19.89 -14.93 -7.22
N PRO A 333 -20.28 -13.67 -6.90
CA PRO A 333 -19.52 -12.81 -5.98
C PRO A 333 -19.43 -13.37 -4.55
N TYR A 334 -20.31 -14.29 -4.16
CA TYR A 334 -20.21 -14.97 -2.86
C TYR A 334 -18.95 -15.86 -2.72
N ASN A 335 -18.35 -16.29 -3.83
CA ASN A 335 -17.04 -16.96 -3.79
C ASN A 335 -15.94 -16.00 -3.31
N ASN A 336 -16.12 -14.69 -3.45
CA ASN A 336 -15.17 -13.67 -2.98
C ASN A 336 -15.01 -13.72 -1.46
N VAL A 337 -16.07 -14.04 -0.70
CA VAL A 337 -15.97 -14.24 0.76
C VAL A 337 -14.94 -15.31 1.11
N VAL A 338 -14.90 -16.41 0.35
CA VAL A 338 -13.92 -17.49 0.56
C VAL A 338 -12.51 -17.05 0.13
N ARG A 339 -12.38 -16.35 -1.01
CA ARG A 339 -11.10 -15.81 -1.50
C ARG A 339 -10.48 -14.87 -0.47
N THR A 340 -11.23 -13.86 -0.07
CA THR A 340 -10.81 -12.86 0.92
C THR A 340 -10.49 -13.48 2.27
N ALA A 341 -11.21 -14.52 2.72
CA ALA A 341 -10.87 -15.22 3.96
C ALA A 341 -9.50 -15.94 3.89
N VAL A 342 -9.16 -16.53 2.75
CA VAL A 342 -7.86 -17.20 2.53
C VAL A 342 -6.73 -16.18 2.41
N GLU A 343 -6.96 -15.10 1.69
CA GLU A 343 -6.02 -13.97 1.54
C GLU A 343 -5.77 -13.26 2.87
N ALA A 344 -6.81 -13.02 3.65
CA ALA A 344 -6.70 -12.47 5.00
C ALA A 344 -5.88 -13.40 5.91
N LEU A 345 -6.08 -14.71 5.80
CA LEU A 345 -5.33 -15.69 6.57
C LEU A 345 -3.84 -15.72 6.17
N SER A 346 -3.50 -15.58 4.88
CA SER A 346 -2.10 -15.48 4.45
C SER A 346 -1.43 -14.21 4.96
N ALA A 347 -2.14 -13.07 4.93
CA ALA A 347 -1.67 -11.80 5.51
C ALA A 347 -1.38 -11.92 7.02
N VAL A 348 -2.29 -12.57 7.76
CA VAL A 348 -2.15 -12.78 9.21
C VAL A 348 -0.96 -13.68 9.50
N LEU A 349 -0.86 -14.85 8.86
CA LEU A 349 0.26 -15.78 9.06
C LEU A 349 1.60 -15.21 8.58
N GLY A 350 1.56 -14.29 7.62
CA GLY A 350 2.70 -13.51 7.15
C GLY A 350 3.19 -12.43 8.11
N GLY A 351 2.41 -12.08 9.15
CA GLY A 351 2.81 -11.14 10.20
C GLY A 351 2.45 -9.68 9.94
N THR A 352 1.33 -9.38 9.25
CA THR A 352 0.86 -8.01 9.00
C THR A 352 0.57 -7.20 10.27
N ASN A 353 0.75 -5.87 10.22
CA ASN A 353 0.45 -4.98 11.35
C ASN A 353 -0.95 -4.36 11.28
N SER A 354 -1.54 -4.28 10.09
CA SER A 354 -2.88 -3.75 9.84
C SER A 354 -3.46 -4.44 8.61
N LEU A 355 -4.74 -4.77 8.60
CA LEU A 355 -5.35 -5.53 7.51
C LEU A 355 -6.66 -4.89 7.02
N HIS A 356 -6.77 -4.78 5.69
CA HIS A 356 -7.99 -4.52 4.95
C HIS A 356 -8.45 -5.81 4.28
N THR A 357 -9.75 -6.05 4.29
CA THR A 357 -10.36 -7.19 3.61
C THR A 357 -11.40 -6.65 2.66
N ASN A 358 -11.23 -6.94 1.38
CA ASN A 358 -12.15 -6.49 0.34
C ASN A 358 -13.55 -7.05 0.58
N ALA A 359 -14.54 -6.31 0.13
CA ALA A 359 -15.92 -6.73 0.24
C ALA A 359 -16.29 -7.64 -0.94
N LEU A 360 -17.37 -8.41 -0.80
CA LEU A 360 -17.75 -9.37 -1.84
C LEU A 360 -18.24 -8.68 -3.14
N ASP A 361 -18.65 -7.41 -3.07
CA ASP A 361 -19.06 -6.53 -4.16
C ASP A 361 -17.91 -5.78 -4.85
N GLU A 362 -16.64 -6.00 -4.47
CA GLU A 362 -15.46 -5.25 -4.93
C GLU A 362 -15.44 -4.96 -6.44
N THR A 363 -15.71 -5.99 -7.26
CA THR A 363 -15.66 -5.88 -8.74
C THR A 363 -16.82 -5.09 -9.36
N LEU A 364 -17.83 -4.73 -8.58
CA LEU A 364 -19.10 -4.15 -9.05
C LEU A 364 -19.29 -2.71 -8.58
N ALA A 365 -18.98 -2.41 -7.32
CA ALA A 365 -19.17 -1.11 -6.71
C ALA A 365 -18.40 -1.00 -5.39
N LEU A 366 -18.38 0.21 -4.82
CA LEU A 366 -17.96 0.41 -3.44
C LEU A 366 -18.85 -0.40 -2.47
N PRO A 367 -18.31 -0.84 -1.31
CA PRO A 367 -19.00 -1.78 -0.43
C PRO A 367 -20.33 -1.26 0.11
N SER A 368 -21.39 -2.06 -0.09
CA SER A 368 -22.64 -1.94 0.67
C SER A 368 -22.40 -2.14 2.18
N GLU A 369 -23.35 -1.72 3.03
CA GLU A 369 -23.23 -1.94 4.49
C GLU A 369 -23.09 -3.42 4.83
N GLN A 370 -23.89 -4.28 4.20
CA GLN A 370 -23.85 -5.73 4.41
C GLN A 370 -22.51 -6.34 3.97
N ALA A 371 -22.00 -5.96 2.80
CA ALA A 371 -20.75 -6.50 2.29
C ALA A 371 -19.55 -6.02 3.13
N ALA A 372 -19.55 -4.75 3.56
CA ALA A 372 -18.56 -4.20 4.48
C ALA A 372 -18.58 -4.90 5.84
N GLU A 373 -19.76 -5.23 6.39
CA GLU A 373 -19.87 -6.01 7.62
C GLU A 373 -19.24 -7.40 7.46
N ILE A 374 -19.52 -8.11 6.36
CA ILE A 374 -18.94 -9.44 6.11
C ILE A 374 -17.41 -9.37 6.04
N ALA A 375 -16.86 -8.35 5.37
CA ALA A 375 -15.42 -8.12 5.31
C ALA A 375 -14.84 -7.90 6.72
N LEU A 376 -15.47 -7.04 7.53
CA LEU A 376 -15.08 -6.83 8.93
C LEU A 376 -15.12 -8.13 9.76
N ARG A 377 -16.22 -8.89 9.67
CA ARG A 377 -16.40 -10.15 10.40
C ARG A 377 -15.38 -11.22 9.99
N THR A 378 -14.93 -11.21 8.74
CA THR A 378 -13.88 -12.13 8.26
C THR A 378 -12.63 -12.02 9.12
N GLN A 379 -12.16 -10.79 9.38
CA GLN A 379 -10.99 -10.57 10.25
C GLN A 379 -11.26 -10.99 11.70
N GLN A 380 -12.45 -10.68 12.23
CA GLN A 380 -12.81 -11.01 13.61
C GLN A 380 -12.88 -12.54 13.83
N VAL A 381 -13.45 -13.29 12.88
CA VAL A 381 -13.46 -14.76 12.93
C VAL A 381 -12.05 -15.32 12.92
N ILE A 382 -11.17 -14.81 12.03
CA ILE A 382 -9.75 -15.22 11.99
C ILE A 382 -9.08 -14.92 13.34
N MET A 383 -9.30 -13.73 13.89
CA MET A 383 -8.68 -13.26 15.14
C MET A 383 -9.12 -14.06 16.36
N GLU A 384 -10.43 -14.30 16.50
CA GLU A 384 -11.04 -14.78 17.75
C GLU A 384 -11.31 -16.30 17.76
N GLU A 385 -11.58 -16.92 16.60
CA GLU A 385 -12.08 -18.31 16.56
C GLU A 385 -11.04 -19.32 16.06
N THR A 386 -10.08 -18.91 15.23
CA THR A 386 -9.18 -19.87 14.54
C THR A 386 -7.94 -20.26 15.36
N GLY A 387 -7.60 -19.47 16.38
CA GLY A 387 -6.42 -19.69 17.22
C GLY A 387 -5.08 -19.34 16.58
N VAL A 388 -5.06 -18.76 15.37
CA VAL A 388 -3.83 -18.39 14.64
C VAL A 388 -3.01 -17.29 15.34
N THR A 389 -3.63 -16.54 16.24
CA THR A 389 -2.98 -15.51 17.07
C THR A 389 -2.16 -16.08 18.23
N ASN A 390 -2.31 -17.38 18.54
CA ASN A 390 -1.70 -18.01 19.71
C ASN A 390 -0.20 -18.32 19.55
N VAL A 391 0.31 -18.41 18.32
CA VAL A 391 1.71 -18.77 18.02
C VAL A 391 2.29 -17.76 17.05
N ALA A 392 3.44 -17.19 17.38
CA ALA A 392 4.15 -16.27 16.48
C ALA A 392 4.81 -17.05 15.33
N ASP A 393 4.61 -16.60 14.10
CA ASP A 393 5.11 -17.21 12.86
C ASP A 393 5.01 -18.75 12.88
N PRO A 394 3.79 -19.32 12.96
CA PRO A 394 3.58 -20.76 13.16
C PRO A 394 4.10 -21.61 11.99
N LEU A 395 4.41 -20.99 10.85
CA LEU A 395 4.98 -21.63 9.67
C LEU A 395 6.51 -21.56 9.61
N GLY A 396 7.16 -20.84 10.52
CA GLY A 396 8.62 -20.82 10.62
C GLY A 396 9.18 -22.21 10.92
N GLY A 397 10.13 -22.64 10.09
CA GLY A 397 10.66 -24.01 10.05
C GLY A 397 9.94 -24.96 9.08
N SER A 398 8.86 -24.52 8.42
CA SER A 398 8.28 -25.25 7.29
C SER A 398 9.25 -25.26 6.11
N TRP A 399 9.74 -26.44 5.71
CA TRP A 399 10.72 -26.58 4.62
C TRP A 399 10.28 -25.88 3.33
N TYR A 400 8.99 -25.89 3.01
CA TYR A 400 8.47 -25.23 1.82
C TYR A 400 8.48 -23.71 1.97
N VAL A 401 7.96 -23.18 3.08
CA VAL A 401 7.86 -21.72 3.29
C VAL A 401 9.26 -21.10 3.40
N GLU A 402 10.20 -21.75 4.07
CA GLU A 402 11.59 -21.26 4.13
C GLU A 402 12.25 -21.24 2.75
N ALA A 403 12.14 -22.34 1.99
CA ALA A 403 12.71 -22.41 0.64
C ALA A 403 12.09 -21.37 -0.31
N LEU A 404 10.77 -21.14 -0.20
CA LEU A 404 10.07 -20.14 -1.00
C LEU A 404 10.46 -18.71 -0.59
N THR A 405 10.68 -18.47 0.71
CA THR A 405 11.16 -17.17 1.23
C THR A 405 12.55 -16.85 0.70
N ASP A 406 13.46 -17.83 0.72
CA ASP A 406 14.82 -17.68 0.18
C ASP A 406 14.81 -17.47 -1.35
N LYS A 407 13.92 -18.17 -2.06
CA LYS A 407 13.77 -18.02 -3.51
C LYS A 407 13.27 -16.62 -3.89
N ILE A 408 12.22 -16.13 -3.25
CA ILE A 408 11.69 -14.77 -3.48
C ILE A 408 12.77 -13.73 -3.19
N GLU A 409 13.51 -13.89 -2.10
CA GLU A 409 14.61 -12.98 -1.78
C GLU A 409 15.67 -12.95 -2.88
N ALA A 410 16.11 -14.11 -3.38
CA ALA A 410 17.10 -14.15 -4.45
C ALA A 410 16.62 -13.42 -5.73
N GLN A 411 15.32 -13.54 -6.04
CA GLN A 411 14.70 -12.82 -7.16
C GLN A 411 14.66 -11.31 -6.93
N VAL A 412 14.33 -10.88 -5.71
CA VAL A 412 14.34 -9.46 -5.35
C VAL A 412 15.74 -8.85 -5.48
N GLU A 413 16.77 -9.53 -4.98
CA GLU A 413 18.16 -9.04 -5.09
C GLU A 413 18.64 -8.98 -6.55
N GLU A 414 18.12 -9.86 -7.42
CA GLU A 414 18.36 -9.77 -8.87
C GLU A 414 17.68 -8.56 -9.50
N ILE A 415 16.43 -8.30 -9.13
CA ILE A 415 15.70 -7.12 -9.60
C ILE A 415 16.37 -5.82 -9.11
N PHE A 416 16.85 -5.77 -7.86
CA PHE A 416 17.62 -4.63 -7.34
C PHE A 416 18.86 -4.34 -8.18
N ARG A 417 19.64 -5.37 -8.57
CA ARG A 417 20.77 -5.18 -9.48
C ARG A 417 20.32 -4.56 -10.79
N ARG A 418 19.23 -5.06 -11.40
CA ARG A 418 18.70 -4.50 -12.66
C ARG A 418 18.28 -3.03 -12.52
N ILE A 419 17.71 -2.64 -11.37
CA ILE A 419 17.35 -1.24 -11.07
C ILE A 419 18.62 -0.40 -10.95
N LEU A 420 19.60 -0.83 -10.15
CA LEU A 420 20.85 -0.10 -9.94
C LEU A 420 21.66 0.05 -11.23
N ASP A 421 21.70 -0.99 -12.09
CA ASP A 421 22.42 -0.98 -13.38
C ASP A 421 21.86 0.06 -14.37
N LYS A 422 20.60 0.50 -14.18
CA LYS A 422 19.98 1.57 -14.99
C LYS A 422 20.34 2.96 -14.51
N GLY A 423 20.60 3.10 -13.22
CA GLY A 423 20.85 4.39 -12.57
C GLY A 423 22.27 4.90 -12.77
N ALA A 424 22.46 6.17 -12.45
CA ALA A 424 23.77 6.78 -12.27
C ALA A 424 24.16 6.74 -10.79
N ALA A 425 25.41 6.33 -10.51
CA ALA A 425 25.90 6.20 -9.15
C ALA A 425 26.09 7.56 -8.42
N ASP A 426 26.17 8.66 -9.18
CA ASP A 426 26.43 10.02 -8.70
C ASP A 426 25.19 10.93 -8.65
N HIS A 427 23.98 10.35 -8.75
CA HIS A 427 22.74 11.09 -8.59
C HIS A 427 22.66 11.76 -7.20
N PRO A 428 22.19 13.02 -7.09
CA PRO A 428 22.25 13.81 -5.85
C PRO A 428 21.45 13.22 -4.68
N ILE A 429 20.44 12.39 -4.97
CA ILE A 429 19.68 11.66 -3.94
C ILE A 429 20.35 10.32 -3.61
N GLY A 430 20.68 9.53 -4.63
CA GLY A 430 21.29 8.22 -4.47
C GLY A 430 21.09 7.30 -5.69
N PRO A 431 21.85 6.19 -5.75
CA PRO A 431 21.83 5.27 -6.88
C PRO A 431 20.51 4.53 -7.08
N MET A 432 19.83 4.13 -6.00
CA MET A 432 18.54 3.44 -6.12
C MET A 432 17.48 4.38 -6.71
N THR A 433 17.41 5.60 -6.19
CA THR A 433 16.55 6.67 -6.70
C THR A 433 16.81 6.91 -8.19
N SER A 434 18.08 6.99 -8.59
CA SER A 434 18.42 7.17 -10.00
C SER A 434 17.94 6.00 -10.87
N GLY A 435 18.10 4.77 -10.40
CA GLY A 435 17.67 3.57 -11.11
C GLY A 435 16.15 3.53 -11.32
N ILE A 436 15.38 3.90 -10.30
CA ILE A 436 13.91 3.96 -10.37
C ILE A 436 13.46 5.06 -11.33
N LEU A 437 13.99 6.27 -11.19
CA LEU A 437 13.66 7.39 -12.09
C LEU A 437 13.93 7.03 -13.55
N ARG A 438 15.10 6.41 -13.81
CA ARG A 438 15.45 5.96 -15.15
C ARG A 438 14.53 4.84 -15.64
N GLY A 439 14.21 3.87 -14.79
CA GLY A 439 13.29 2.78 -15.13
C GLY A 439 11.88 3.27 -15.43
N ILE A 440 11.39 4.32 -14.75
CA ILE A 440 10.13 5.00 -15.06
C ILE A 440 10.21 5.70 -16.42
N GLU A 441 11.26 6.47 -16.66
CA GLU A 441 11.46 7.20 -17.93
C GLU A 441 11.50 6.25 -19.14
N GLU A 442 12.13 5.08 -18.98
CA GLU A 442 12.25 4.05 -20.01
C GLU A 442 11.00 3.15 -20.14
N GLY A 443 9.99 3.30 -19.28
CA GLY A 443 8.82 2.42 -19.25
C GLY A 443 9.12 0.98 -18.82
N TRP A 444 10.27 0.74 -18.18
CA TRP A 444 10.75 -0.61 -17.85
C TRP A 444 9.85 -1.34 -16.86
N PHE A 445 9.46 -0.67 -15.77
CA PHE A 445 8.59 -1.28 -14.75
C PHE A 445 7.23 -1.66 -15.34
N THR A 446 6.58 -0.73 -16.04
CA THR A 446 5.30 -0.97 -16.71
C THR A 446 5.38 -2.12 -17.71
N GLY A 447 6.48 -2.20 -18.48
CA GLY A 447 6.72 -3.30 -19.41
C GLY A 447 6.86 -4.67 -18.73
N GLU A 448 7.63 -4.76 -17.63
CA GLU A 448 7.81 -6.03 -16.90
C GLU A 448 6.53 -6.47 -16.18
N ILE A 449 5.72 -5.53 -15.70
CA ILE A 449 4.39 -5.80 -15.12
C ILE A 449 3.43 -6.28 -16.21
N ALA A 450 3.39 -5.60 -17.37
CA ALA A 450 2.53 -5.97 -18.48
C ALA A 450 2.85 -7.37 -19.03
N GLU A 451 4.14 -7.73 -19.10
CA GLU A 451 4.57 -9.07 -19.51
C GLU A 451 4.08 -10.14 -18.52
N ALA A 452 4.23 -9.91 -17.21
CA ALA A 452 3.73 -10.83 -16.18
C ALA A 452 2.20 -10.99 -16.23
N ALA A 453 1.48 -9.88 -16.35
CA ALA A 453 0.02 -9.86 -16.51
C ALA A 453 -0.43 -10.63 -17.75
N PHE A 454 0.27 -10.44 -18.87
CA PHE A 454 -0.02 -11.10 -20.15
C PHE A 454 0.21 -12.62 -20.07
N GLN A 455 1.30 -13.05 -19.44
CA GLN A 455 1.58 -14.47 -19.20
C GLN A 455 0.49 -15.13 -18.35
N TYR A 456 0.07 -14.46 -17.27
CA TYR A 456 -1.02 -14.94 -16.42
C TYR A 456 -2.36 -15.03 -17.19
N GLN A 457 -2.70 -13.99 -17.97
CA GLN A 457 -3.90 -13.97 -18.79
C GLN A 457 -3.91 -15.12 -19.81
N GLN A 458 -2.78 -15.38 -20.49
CA GLN A 458 -2.69 -16.53 -21.39
C GLN A 458 -2.92 -17.87 -20.68
N ALA A 459 -2.38 -18.03 -19.47
CA ALA A 459 -2.56 -19.25 -18.68
C ALA A 459 -4.02 -19.45 -18.27
N LEU A 460 -4.75 -18.36 -17.98
CA LEU A 460 -6.20 -18.39 -17.73
C LEU A 460 -7.00 -18.80 -18.97
N GLU A 461 -6.66 -18.25 -20.14
CA GLU A 461 -7.35 -18.53 -21.40
C GLU A 461 -7.10 -19.96 -21.91
N LYS A 462 -5.87 -20.47 -21.73
CA LYS A 462 -5.53 -21.89 -21.97
C LYS A 462 -6.19 -22.83 -20.95
N GLY A 463 -6.71 -22.27 -19.85
CA GLY A 463 -7.31 -23.03 -18.76
C GLY A 463 -6.30 -23.77 -17.90
N GLU A 464 -5.02 -23.39 -17.95
CA GLU A 464 -3.95 -23.91 -17.08
C GLU A 464 -4.15 -23.37 -15.66
N LYS A 465 -4.44 -22.07 -15.53
CA LYS A 465 -4.92 -21.43 -14.31
C LYS A 465 -6.45 -21.47 -14.26
N LYS A 466 -7.01 -21.74 -13.09
CA LYS A 466 -8.46 -21.94 -12.89
C LYS A 466 -9.04 -20.85 -12.00
N VAL A 467 -10.18 -20.29 -12.42
CA VAL A 467 -10.99 -19.35 -11.65
C VAL A 467 -12.42 -19.88 -11.56
N VAL A 468 -12.81 -20.27 -10.34
CA VAL A 468 -14.14 -20.84 -10.04
C VAL A 468 -15.22 -19.79 -10.27
N GLY A 469 -16.25 -20.17 -11.01
CA GLY A 469 -17.35 -19.29 -11.42
C GLY A 469 -17.09 -18.52 -12.72
N VAL A 470 -15.87 -18.56 -13.25
CA VAL A 470 -15.47 -17.87 -14.49
C VAL A 470 -15.09 -18.88 -15.57
N ASN A 471 -13.86 -19.40 -15.57
CA ASN A 471 -13.38 -20.36 -16.58
C ASN A 471 -13.57 -21.84 -16.16
N CYS A 472 -14.00 -22.08 -14.92
CA CYS A 472 -14.39 -23.40 -14.43
C CYS A 472 -15.60 -23.30 -13.49
N HIS A 473 -16.46 -24.32 -13.49
CA HIS A 473 -17.68 -24.36 -12.68
C HIS A 473 -18.60 -23.11 -12.81
N PRO A 474 -18.98 -22.66 -14.03
CA PRO A 474 -19.65 -21.36 -14.22
C PRO A 474 -21.12 -21.32 -13.78
N ARG A 475 -21.78 -22.49 -13.60
CA ARG A 475 -23.21 -22.54 -13.23
C ARG A 475 -23.42 -22.03 -11.80
N SER A 476 -24.38 -21.11 -11.64
CA SER A 476 -24.73 -20.49 -10.36
C SER A 476 -26.23 -20.58 -10.08
N VAL A 477 -26.60 -20.65 -8.80
CA VAL A 477 -27.98 -20.50 -8.29
C VAL A 477 -28.13 -19.24 -7.41
N THR A 478 -27.06 -18.47 -7.27
CA THR A 478 -26.99 -17.28 -6.42
C THR A 478 -27.67 -16.09 -7.11
N PRO A 479 -28.46 -15.28 -6.39
CA PRO A 479 -29.10 -14.09 -6.96
C PRO A 479 -28.08 -13.00 -7.31
N GLU A 480 -28.53 -12.02 -8.11
CA GLU A 480 -27.78 -10.77 -8.31
C GLU A 480 -27.64 -10.00 -7.00
N LEU A 481 -26.52 -9.29 -6.87
CA LEU A 481 -26.19 -8.54 -5.67
C LEU A 481 -26.74 -7.11 -5.74
N GLU A 482 -27.21 -6.60 -4.61
CA GLU A 482 -27.52 -5.17 -4.46
C GLU A 482 -26.22 -4.39 -4.29
N ILE A 483 -26.03 -3.34 -5.11
CA ILE A 483 -24.79 -2.56 -5.14
C ILE A 483 -25.03 -1.11 -4.71
N LEU A 484 -24.04 -0.51 -4.07
CA LEU A 484 -24.06 0.92 -3.74
C LEU A 484 -24.03 1.76 -5.03
N ARG A 485 -24.85 2.81 -5.07
CA ARG A 485 -24.84 3.78 -6.17
C ARG A 485 -24.71 5.19 -5.62
N VAL A 486 -23.68 5.91 -6.06
CA VAL A 486 -23.49 7.32 -5.75
C VAL A 486 -24.41 8.16 -6.64
N SER A 487 -25.15 9.08 -6.04
CA SER A 487 -26.08 9.97 -6.75
C SER A 487 -25.35 11.15 -7.36
N HIS A 488 -25.73 11.56 -8.58
CA HIS A 488 -25.25 12.80 -9.21
C HIS A 488 -25.57 14.08 -8.40
N GLU A 489 -26.49 14.01 -7.44
CA GLU A 489 -26.73 15.14 -6.52
C GLU A 489 -25.52 15.43 -5.62
N VAL A 490 -24.63 14.45 -5.39
CA VAL A 490 -23.36 14.67 -4.67
C VAL A 490 -22.51 15.71 -5.39
N GLU A 491 -22.27 15.51 -6.69
CA GLU A 491 -21.48 16.44 -7.52
C GLU A 491 -22.10 17.85 -7.51
N ARG A 492 -23.42 17.95 -7.74
CA ARG A 492 -24.10 19.24 -7.79
C ARG A 492 -24.00 20.00 -6.48
N GLU A 493 -24.17 19.30 -5.36
CA GLU A 493 -24.08 19.91 -4.04
C GLU A 493 -22.64 20.31 -3.70
N GLN A 494 -21.65 19.46 -4.00
CA GLN A 494 -20.24 19.76 -3.79
C GLN A 494 -19.81 21.01 -4.56
N VAL A 495 -20.17 21.11 -5.84
CA VAL A 495 -19.92 22.29 -6.69
C VAL A 495 -20.60 23.54 -6.12
N ARG A 496 -21.85 23.42 -5.65
CA ARG A 496 -22.59 24.55 -5.06
C ARG A 496 -21.91 25.04 -3.79
N VAL A 497 -21.51 24.14 -2.92
CA VAL A 497 -20.81 24.46 -1.65
C VAL A 497 -19.44 25.08 -1.92
N LEU A 498 -18.69 24.54 -2.88
CA LEU A 498 -17.40 25.09 -3.30
C LEU A 498 -17.53 26.53 -3.84
N ALA A 499 -18.51 26.77 -4.72
CA ALA A 499 -18.77 28.10 -5.27
C ALA A 499 -19.14 29.12 -4.18
N ASP A 500 -19.98 28.72 -3.22
CA ASP A 500 -20.35 29.55 -2.07
C ASP A 500 -19.11 29.92 -1.24
N ARG A 501 -18.24 28.95 -0.92
CA ARG A 501 -16.99 29.20 -0.19
C ARG A 501 -16.04 30.14 -0.94
N LYS A 502 -15.80 29.90 -2.23
CA LYS A 502 -14.98 30.77 -3.10
C LYS A 502 -15.51 32.21 -3.10
N SER A 503 -16.82 32.42 -2.98
CA SER A 503 -17.42 33.76 -2.97
C SER A 503 -17.29 34.54 -1.64
N HIS A 504 -17.04 33.85 -0.52
CA HIS A 504 -16.99 34.44 0.82
C HIS A 504 -15.58 34.60 1.40
N ARG A 505 -14.56 33.97 0.81
CA ARG A 505 -13.17 34.00 1.30
C ARG A 505 -12.45 35.32 0.97
N ASP A 506 -11.35 35.57 1.67
CA ASP A 506 -10.43 36.67 1.34
C ASP A 506 -9.52 36.29 0.17
N GLU A 507 -9.94 36.66 -1.04
CA GLU A 507 -9.22 36.41 -2.28
C GLU A 507 -7.80 37.04 -2.30
N THR A 508 -7.57 38.14 -1.56
CA THR A 508 -6.23 38.74 -1.49
C THR A 508 -5.30 37.88 -0.63
N ALA A 509 -5.83 37.34 0.47
CA ALA A 509 -5.08 36.42 1.34
C ALA A 509 -4.75 35.10 0.63
N VAL A 510 -5.70 34.53 -0.13
CA VAL A 510 -5.48 33.33 -0.95
C VAL A 510 -4.31 33.53 -1.92
N ARG A 511 -4.36 34.60 -2.72
CA ARG A 511 -3.31 34.91 -3.70
C ARG A 511 -1.95 35.11 -3.03
N ALA A 512 -1.90 35.85 -1.93
CA ALA A 512 -0.66 36.04 -1.17
C ALA A 512 -0.09 34.72 -0.64
N GLY A 513 -0.95 33.79 -0.21
CA GLY A 513 -0.55 32.44 0.22
C GLY A 513 0.03 31.61 -0.93
N LEU A 514 -0.65 31.58 -2.08
CA LEU A 514 -0.19 30.88 -3.28
C LEU A 514 1.13 31.46 -3.81
N ASP A 515 1.27 32.79 -3.84
CA ASP A 515 2.51 33.47 -4.25
C ASP A 515 3.68 33.12 -3.34
N ALA A 516 3.45 33.06 -2.02
CA ALA A 516 4.47 32.64 -1.06
C ALA A 516 4.88 31.17 -1.25
N MET A 517 3.93 30.30 -1.56
CA MET A 517 4.18 28.89 -1.89
C MET A 517 5.03 28.77 -3.16
N LEU A 518 4.72 29.51 -4.22
CA LEU A 518 5.52 29.52 -5.45
C LEU A 518 6.91 30.13 -5.25
N ALA A 519 7.05 31.15 -4.39
CA ALA A 519 8.35 31.67 -4.01
C ALA A 519 9.22 30.61 -3.29
N ALA A 520 8.62 29.79 -2.43
CA ALA A 520 9.31 28.66 -1.81
C ALA A 520 9.71 27.61 -2.85
N ALA A 521 8.80 27.23 -3.76
CA ALA A 521 9.07 26.33 -4.88
C ALA A 521 10.31 26.77 -5.69
N ARG A 522 10.42 28.06 -6.02
CA ARG A 522 11.54 28.61 -6.82
C ARG A 522 12.85 28.74 -6.05
N SER A 523 12.80 29.02 -4.76
CA SER A 523 14.00 29.28 -3.94
C SER A 523 14.66 28.05 -3.35
N GLY A 524 13.97 26.90 -3.35
CA GLY A 524 14.44 25.70 -2.66
C GLY A 524 14.03 25.61 -1.18
N ALA A 525 13.32 26.61 -0.66
CA ALA A 525 12.80 26.58 0.72
C ALA A 525 11.70 25.52 0.89
N ASN A 526 11.54 25.04 2.12
CA ASN A 526 10.50 24.08 2.48
C ASN A 526 9.10 24.69 2.28
N MET A 527 8.25 23.95 1.57
CA MET A 527 6.97 24.44 1.08
C MET A 527 5.79 24.23 2.05
N ILE A 528 5.94 23.44 3.11
CA ILE A 528 4.81 23.08 4.00
C ILE A 528 4.20 24.32 4.66
N GLU A 529 5.02 25.17 5.29
CA GLU A 529 4.50 26.36 5.99
C GLU A 529 3.84 27.39 5.05
N PRO A 530 4.45 27.77 3.91
CA PRO A 530 3.74 28.58 2.91
C PRO A 530 2.44 27.95 2.40
N MET A 531 2.40 26.63 2.20
CA MET A 531 1.19 25.92 1.77
C MET A 531 0.12 25.93 2.86
N LEU A 532 0.48 25.74 4.13
CA LEU A 532 -0.44 25.90 5.27
C LEU A 532 -1.04 27.31 5.31
N ARG A 533 -0.29 28.36 4.99
CA ARG A 533 -0.84 29.73 4.91
C ARG A 533 -1.88 29.87 3.80
N ALA A 534 -1.63 29.29 2.63
CA ALA A 534 -2.60 29.27 1.54
C ALA A 534 -3.87 28.51 1.95
N VAL A 535 -3.73 27.32 2.54
CA VAL A 535 -4.85 26.51 3.03
C VAL A 535 -5.64 27.22 4.13
N ARG A 536 -4.98 27.86 5.10
CA ARG A 536 -5.65 28.66 6.16
C ARG A 536 -6.43 29.85 5.58
N ALA A 537 -6.02 30.36 4.42
CA ALA A 537 -6.70 31.42 3.69
C ALA A 537 -7.85 30.91 2.80
N GLU A 538 -8.19 29.61 2.84
CA GLU A 538 -9.20 28.97 1.98
C GLU A 538 -8.78 28.83 0.50
N ALA A 539 -7.48 28.65 0.23
CA ALA A 539 -7.03 28.12 -1.05
C ALA A 539 -7.53 26.68 -1.22
N THR A 540 -8.07 26.38 -2.39
CA THR A 540 -8.58 25.06 -2.74
C THR A 540 -7.48 24.11 -3.20
N LEU A 541 -7.80 22.82 -3.26
CA LEU A 541 -6.91 21.78 -3.75
C LEU A 541 -6.51 22.06 -5.19
N GLY A 542 -7.51 22.34 -6.03
CA GLY A 542 -7.33 22.65 -7.44
C GLY A 542 -6.44 23.88 -7.63
N GLU A 543 -6.63 24.95 -6.86
CA GLU A 543 -5.79 26.16 -6.98
C GLU A 543 -4.32 25.90 -6.59
N ILE A 544 -4.09 25.17 -5.50
CA ILE A 544 -2.74 24.79 -5.07
C ILE A 544 -2.10 23.91 -6.16
N CYS A 545 -2.78 22.87 -6.60
CA CYS A 545 -2.27 21.93 -7.59
C CYS A 545 -2.08 22.58 -8.97
N HIS A 546 -2.96 23.49 -9.40
CA HIS A 546 -2.80 24.24 -10.64
C HIS A 546 -1.58 25.17 -10.60
N ALA A 547 -1.38 25.91 -9.51
CA ALA A 547 -0.19 26.74 -9.34
C ALA A 547 1.11 25.92 -9.45
N LEU A 548 1.12 24.71 -8.87
CA LEU A 548 2.27 23.80 -8.95
C LEU A 548 2.45 23.20 -10.36
N ARG A 549 1.36 22.87 -11.07
CA ARG A 549 1.43 22.43 -12.48
C ARG A 549 1.93 23.54 -13.40
N ASP A 550 1.57 24.79 -13.15
CA ASP A 550 2.07 25.92 -13.94
C ASP A 550 3.58 26.13 -13.74
N GLU A 551 4.10 25.86 -12.52
CA GLU A 551 5.52 25.99 -12.20
C GLU A 551 6.36 24.79 -12.69
N TRP A 552 5.86 23.56 -12.55
CA TRP A 552 6.62 22.33 -12.79
C TRP A 552 6.19 21.55 -14.03
N GLY A 553 5.16 22.02 -14.73
CA GLY A 553 4.58 21.35 -15.89
C GLY A 553 3.65 20.20 -15.51
N THR A 554 3.39 19.34 -16.48
CA THR A 554 2.56 18.14 -16.32
C THR A 554 3.32 16.93 -16.85
N TYR A 555 2.92 15.74 -16.41
CA TYR A 555 3.50 14.49 -16.88
C TYR A 555 2.53 13.72 -17.76
N ARG A 556 3.08 13.13 -18.81
CA ARG A 556 2.39 12.17 -19.67
C ARG A 556 3.34 11.01 -19.89
N GLU A 557 2.86 9.80 -19.61
CA GLU A 557 3.61 8.59 -19.87
C GLU A 557 3.89 8.44 -21.37
N ASN A 558 5.12 8.02 -21.72
CA ASN A 558 5.46 7.64 -23.08
C ASN A 558 4.92 6.23 -23.30
N ALA A 559 3.89 6.08 -24.15
CA ALA A 559 3.36 4.76 -24.48
C ALA A 559 4.40 3.93 -25.23
N SER A 560 5.08 3.02 -24.54
CA SER A 560 5.91 1.96 -25.13
C SER A 560 5.19 0.62 -24.92
N PHE A 561 4.64 0.06 -26.00
CA PHE A 561 4.04 -1.27 -26.02
C PHE A 561 4.94 -2.25 -26.77
#